data_AF-A0A832I1S9-F1
#
_entry.id   AF-A0A832I1S9-F1
#
_cell.length_a   1.000
_cell.length_b   1.000
_cell.length_c   1.000
_cell.angle_alpha   90.00
_cell.angle_beta   90.00
_cell.angle_gamma   90.00
#
_symmetry.space_group_name_H-M   'P 1'
#
loop_
_entity.id
_entity.type
_entity.pdbx_description
1 polymer ?
#
loop_
_entity_poly.entity_id
_entity_poly.type
_entity_poly.pdbx_seq_one_letter_code
_entity_poly.pdbx_strand_id
1 'polypeptide(L)'
;MARRRGKHGLAQAWILLHADDPEAVSALAVARAHLAAGRALAGLRRARLFELRGDLPGREELEDLLHRSTQFYNPHKERCLVRTSPEEPTPAAAGERILLVWERGGERRPAAERWWLHETGRRIEVREGVAWLLALEPGAPARAVEALAVVGDRAHGLLVNPHAQDHRATGPEGAFPCWEAVERTRGKEPA
;
A
#
# COMPACT_ATOMS: atom_id res chain seq x y z
N MET A 1 11.50 -37.45 -11.23
CA MET A 1 10.82 -36.37 -10.50
C MET A 1 11.56 -35.06 -10.73
N ALA A 2 11.09 -34.26 -11.69
CA ALA A 2 11.74 -33.00 -12.04
C ALA A 2 11.38 -31.92 -10.99
N ARG A 3 12.37 -31.48 -10.20
CA ARG A 3 12.25 -30.25 -9.39
C ARG A 3 12.03 -29.08 -10.36
N ARG A 4 10.78 -28.63 -10.48
CA ARG A 4 10.47 -27.34 -11.12
C ARG A 4 11.23 -26.27 -10.34
N ARG A 5 12.22 -25.63 -10.97
CA ARG A 5 12.86 -24.41 -10.47
C ARG A 5 11.73 -23.41 -10.18
N GLY A 6 11.57 -23.03 -8.90
CA GLY A 6 10.53 -22.09 -8.47
C GLY A 6 10.65 -20.80 -9.29
N LYS A 7 9.56 -20.42 -9.97
CA LYS A 7 9.45 -19.05 -10.47
C LYS A 7 9.45 -18.17 -9.23
N HIS A 8 10.39 -17.22 -9.15
CA HIS A 8 10.27 -16.15 -8.17
C HIS A 8 8.95 -15.41 -8.44
N GLY A 9 7.97 -15.65 -7.59
CA GLY A 9 6.66 -15.02 -7.62
C GLY A 9 6.70 -13.66 -6.92
N LEU A 10 5.75 -12.82 -7.31
CA LEU A 10 5.46 -11.53 -6.70
C LEU A 10 3.96 -11.48 -6.42
N ALA A 11 3.59 -11.04 -5.22
CA ALA A 11 2.21 -10.80 -4.87
C ALA A 11 2.07 -9.55 -4.02
N GLN A 12 0.90 -8.94 -4.06
CA GLN A 12 0.50 -7.87 -3.17
C GLN A 12 -0.72 -8.30 -2.37
N ALA A 13 -0.69 -8.09 -1.05
CA ALA A 13 -1.84 -8.25 -0.19
C ALA A 13 -2.29 -6.88 0.32
N TRP A 14 -3.49 -6.47 -0.09
CA TRP A 14 -4.12 -5.21 0.28
C TRP A 14 -5.10 -5.44 1.42
N ILE A 15 -4.78 -4.94 2.60
CA ILE A 15 -5.53 -5.14 3.82
C ILE A 15 -6.38 -3.90 4.09
N LEU A 16 -7.69 -4.07 4.15
CA LEU A 16 -8.67 -3.00 4.37
C LEU A 16 -9.50 -3.32 5.61
N LEU A 17 -9.77 -2.32 6.44
CA LEU A 17 -10.72 -2.46 7.53
C LEU A 17 -12.15 -2.65 7.00
N HIS A 18 -12.96 -3.44 7.72
CA HIS A 18 -14.39 -3.56 7.47
C HIS A 18 -15.16 -2.31 7.92
N ALA A 19 -14.75 -1.74 9.05
CA ALA A 19 -15.28 -0.50 9.59
C ALA A 19 -14.51 0.71 9.01
N ASP A 20 -15.04 1.90 9.26
CA ASP A 20 -14.32 3.14 8.96
C ASP A 20 -12.98 3.19 9.69
N ASP A 21 -11.93 3.55 8.97
CA ASP A 21 -10.59 3.72 9.54
C ASP A 21 -10.52 5.07 10.28
N PRO A 22 -10.33 5.09 11.61
CA PRO A 22 -10.27 6.34 12.37
C PRO A 22 -9.16 7.28 11.91
N GLU A 23 -8.02 6.75 11.45
CA GLU A 23 -6.93 7.56 10.92
C GLU A 23 -7.34 8.24 9.60
N ALA A 24 -8.03 7.50 8.73
CA ALA A 24 -8.51 8.06 7.46
C ALA A 24 -9.64 9.08 7.67
N VAL A 25 -10.55 8.83 8.61
CA VAL A 25 -11.62 9.77 8.98
C VAL A 25 -11.03 11.06 9.54
N SER A 26 -10.08 10.95 10.48
CA SER A 26 -9.41 12.11 11.06
C SER A 26 -8.61 12.89 10.02
N ALA A 27 -7.83 12.20 9.18
CA ALA A 27 -7.03 12.83 8.13
C ALA A 27 -7.92 13.55 7.09
N LEU A 28 -9.05 12.96 6.70
CA LEU A 28 -10.01 13.61 5.81
C LEU A 28 -10.57 14.91 6.41
N ALA A 29 -10.97 14.87 7.68
CA ALA A 29 -11.51 16.03 8.38
C ALA A 29 -10.48 17.16 8.48
N VAL A 30 -9.23 16.84 8.88
CA VAL A 30 -8.13 17.80 8.96
C VAL A 30 -7.79 18.37 7.59
N ALA A 31 -7.67 17.53 6.56
CA ALA A 31 -7.36 17.97 5.21
C ALA A 31 -8.41 18.97 4.70
N ARG A 32 -9.71 18.67 4.85
CA ARG A 32 -10.80 19.55 4.43
C ARG A 32 -10.82 20.88 5.17
N ALA A 33 -10.56 20.85 6.48
CA ALA A 33 -10.62 22.04 7.33
C ALA A 33 -9.44 22.98 7.09
N HIS A 34 -8.25 22.44 6.82
CA HIS A 34 -7.01 23.23 6.89
C HIS A 34 -6.25 23.33 5.58
N LEU A 35 -6.46 22.43 4.61
CA LEU A 35 -5.68 22.41 3.36
C LEU A 35 -6.53 22.86 2.18
N ALA A 36 -5.99 23.76 1.35
CA ALA A 36 -6.68 24.23 0.15
C ALA A 36 -7.00 23.08 -0.81
N ALA A 37 -6.07 22.14 -0.99
CA ALA A 37 -6.26 20.93 -1.79
C ALA A 37 -7.23 19.93 -1.12
N GLY A 38 -7.36 19.97 0.21
CA GLY A 38 -8.22 19.05 0.95
C GLY A 38 -9.70 19.36 0.83
N ARG A 39 -10.08 20.59 0.45
CA ARG A 39 -11.48 20.95 0.17
C ARG A 39 -12.10 20.13 -0.96
N ALA A 40 -11.29 19.67 -1.92
CA ALA A 40 -11.74 18.84 -3.03
C ALA A 40 -11.65 17.33 -2.74
N LEU A 41 -11.22 16.93 -1.54
CA LEU A 41 -11.14 15.52 -1.15
C LEU A 41 -12.52 15.04 -0.72
N ALA A 42 -13.22 14.30 -1.59
CA ALA A 42 -14.55 13.73 -1.37
C ALA A 42 -14.54 12.57 -0.36
N GLY A 43 -13.44 11.82 -0.32
CA GLY A 43 -13.26 10.68 0.57
C GLY A 43 -11.80 10.28 0.71
N LEU A 44 -11.49 9.61 1.82
CA LEU A 44 -10.18 9.08 2.10
C LEU A 44 -10.34 7.72 2.76
N ARG A 45 -9.66 6.72 2.21
CA ARG A 45 -9.53 5.40 2.83
C ARG A 45 -8.06 5.05 2.95
N ARG A 46 -7.76 4.11 3.83
CA ARG A 46 -6.41 3.61 4.04
C ARG A 46 -6.41 2.09 3.92
N ALA A 47 -5.37 1.56 3.29
CA ALA A 47 -5.08 0.14 3.26
C ALA A 47 -3.64 -0.09 3.72
N ARG A 48 -3.39 -1.19 4.44
CA ARG A 48 -2.02 -1.72 4.57
C ARG A 48 -1.71 -2.51 3.31
N LEU A 49 -0.51 -2.36 2.80
CA LEU A 49 -0.06 -3.02 1.58
C LEU A 49 1.18 -3.85 1.89
N PHE A 50 1.06 -5.17 1.78
CA PHE A 50 2.21 -6.07 1.82
C PHE A 50 2.63 -6.43 0.40
N GLU A 51 3.92 -6.34 0.10
CA GLU A 51 4.52 -6.93 -1.09
C GLU A 51 5.33 -8.15 -0.68
N LEU A 52 4.99 -9.30 -1.26
CA LEU A 52 5.62 -10.59 -1.02
C LEU A 52 6.41 -10.99 -2.25
N ARG A 53 7.69 -11.35 -2.08
CA ARG A 53 8.58 -11.76 -3.17
C ARG A 53 9.33 -13.02 -2.81
N GLY A 54 9.37 -14.00 -3.71
CA GLY A 54 10.15 -15.23 -3.49
C GLY A 54 9.46 -16.47 -4.05
N ASP A 55 9.67 -17.61 -3.41
CA ASP A 55 9.05 -18.87 -3.82
C ASP A 55 7.60 -18.96 -3.31
N LEU A 56 6.72 -18.20 -3.95
CA LEU A 56 5.30 -18.10 -3.58
C LEU A 56 4.50 -19.29 -4.13
N PRO A 57 3.53 -19.81 -3.37
CA PRO A 57 2.61 -20.83 -3.83
C PRO A 57 1.59 -20.28 -4.85
N GLY A 58 0.68 -21.14 -5.30
CA GLY A 58 -0.48 -20.72 -6.08
C GLY A 58 -1.40 -19.78 -5.30
N ARG A 59 -2.28 -19.07 -6.02
CA ARG A 59 -3.16 -18.03 -5.45
C ARG A 59 -3.98 -18.50 -4.25
N GLU A 60 -4.70 -19.61 -4.39
CA GLU A 60 -5.59 -20.12 -3.33
C GLU A 60 -4.80 -20.43 -2.04
N GLU A 61 -3.67 -21.12 -2.17
CA GLU A 61 -2.80 -21.43 -1.04
C GLU A 61 -2.17 -20.16 -0.42
N LEU A 62 -1.82 -19.16 -1.25
CA LEU A 62 -1.35 -17.85 -0.78
C LEU A 62 -2.44 -17.13 0.02
N GLU A 63 -3.66 -17.07 -0.48
CA GLU A 63 -4.81 -16.46 0.21
C GLU A 63 -5.08 -17.17 1.55
N ASP A 64 -5.06 -18.51 1.58
CA ASP A 64 -5.23 -19.32 2.80
C ASP A 64 -4.12 -19.11 3.83
N LEU A 65 -2.86 -18.96 3.38
CA LEU A 65 -1.73 -18.66 4.26
C LEU A 65 -1.88 -17.27 4.89
N LEU A 66 -2.22 -16.26 4.09
CA LEU A 66 -2.45 -14.90 4.61
C LEU A 66 -3.61 -14.88 5.60
N HIS A 67 -4.70 -15.59 5.31
CA HIS A 67 -5.90 -15.62 6.15
C HIS A 67 -5.66 -16.18 7.56
N ARG A 68 -4.77 -17.18 7.68
CA ARG A 68 -4.49 -17.85 8.96
C ARG A 68 -3.49 -17.10 9.85
N SER A 69 -2.96 -15.97 9.39
CA SER A 69 -1.83 -15.30 10.02
C SER A 69 -2.14 -13.89 10.48
N THR A 70 -2.12 -13.71 11.80
CA THR A 70 -2.23 -12.39 12.43
C THR A 70 -1.01 -11.49 12.15
N GLN A 71 0.07 -12.04 11.58
CA GLN A 71 1.21 -11.22 11.11
C GLN A 71 0.83 -10.35 9.91
N PHE A 72 -0.14 -10.77 9.11
CA PHE A 72 -0.62 -10.01 7.96
C PHE A 72 -1.90 -9.25 8.32
N TYR A 73 -2.96 -9.94 8.73
CA TYR A 73 -4.22 -9.30 9.05
C TYR A 73 -5.11 -10.13 9.98
N ASN A 74 -6.13 -9.48 10.55
CA ASN A 74 -7.17 -10.12 11.34
C ASN A 74 -8.46 -10.25 10.51
N PRO A 75 -8.87 -11.45 10.07
CA PRO A 75 -10.04 -11.64 9.22
C PRO A 75 -11.37 -11.26 9.87
N HIS A 76 -11.42 -11.08 11.20
CA HIS A 76 -12.62 -10.58 11.88
C HIS A 76 -12.79 -9.06 11.77
N LYS A 77 -11.73 -8.33 11.45
CA LYS A 77 -11.72 -6.85 11.41
C LYS A 77 -11.36 -6.31 10.03
N GLU A 78 -10.68 -7.11 9.23
CA GLU A 78 -10.04 -6.72 8.00
C GLU A 78 -10.33 -7.73 6.88
N ARG A 79 -10.42 -7.23 5.66
CA ARG A 79 -10.42 -8.04 4.44
C ARG A 79 -9.07 -7.94 3.74
N CYS A 80 -8.67 -9.00 3.07
CA CYS A 80 -7.48 -9.06 2.24
C CYS A 80 -7.89 -9.20 0.77
N LEU A 81 -7.32 -8.34 -0.10
CA LEU A 81 -7.37 -8.51 -1.55
C LEU A 81 -5.96 -8.84 -2.04
N VAL A 82 -5.82 -10.01 -2.66
CA VAL A 82 -4.54 -10.46 -3.22
C VAL A 82 -4.48 -10.13 -4.71
N ARG A 83 -3.36 -9.53 -5.12
CA ARG A 83 -2.98 -9.32 -6.52
C ARG A 83 -1.73 -10.13 -6.84
N THR A 84 -1.75 -10.93 -7.89
CA THR A 84 -0.57 -11.68 -8.37
C THR A 84 -0.03 -11.19 -9.71
N SER A 85 -0.71 -10.23 -10.34
CA SER A 85 -0.30 -9.61 -11.59
C SER A 85 -0.73 -8.13 -11.67
N PRO A 86 -0.10 -7.30 -12.52
CA PRO A 86 -0.47 -5.91 -12.69
C PRO A 86 -1.86 -5.70 -13.33
N GLU A 87 -2.36 -6.68 -14.08
CA GLU A 87 -3.68 -6.63 -14.71
C GLU A 87 -4.83 -6.84 -13.71
N GLU A 88 -4.54 -7.44 -12.56
CA GLU A 88 -5.53 -7.59 -11.50
C GLU A 88 -5.86 -6.22 -10.86
N PRO A 89 -7.13 -5.94 -10.56
CA PRO A 89 -7.54 -4.64 -10.04
C PRO A 89 -7.00 -4.39 -8.62
N THR A 90 -6.80 -3.12 -8.29
CA THR A 90 -6.58 -2.67 -6.91
C THR A 90 -7.93 -2.52 -6.18
N PRO A 91 -7.94 -2.33 -4.85
CA PRO A 91 -9.16 -1.96 -4.12
C PRO A 91 -9.59 -0.50 -4.31
N ALA A 92 -8.97 0.27 -5.21
CA ALA A 92 -9.39 1.64 -5.51
C ALA A 92 -10.71 1.62 -6.27
N ALA A 93 -11.67 2.44 -5.82
CA ALA A 93 -12.93 2.66 -6.51
C ALA A 93 -12.71 3.53 -7.77
N ALA A 94 -13.70 3.55 -8.66
CA ALA A 94 -13.67 4.40 -9.84
C ALA A 94 -13.50 5.87 -9.43
N GLY A 95 -12.51 6.55 -10.03
CA GLY A 95 -12.18 7.94 -9.72
C GLY A 95 -11.27 8.12 -8.49
N GLU A 96 -10.97 7.08 -7.72
CA GLU A 96 -9.95 7.16 -6.68
C GLU A 96 -8.53 7.18 -7.28
N ARG A 97 -7.65 7.91 -6.60
CA ARG A 97 -6.21 7.88 -6.81
C ARG A 97 -5.54 7.18 -5.65
N ILE A 98 -4.34 6.65 -5.88
CA ILE A 98 -3.59 5.94 -4.86
C ILE A 98 -2.34 6.73 -4.53
N LEU A 99 -2.12 6.98 -3.24
CA LEU A 99 -0.85 7.47 -2.71
C LEU A 99 -0.23 6.35 -1.88
N LEU A 100 0.82 5.75 -2.41
CA LEU A 100 1.62 4.75 -1.71
C LEU A 100 2.60 5.48 -0.77
N VAL A 101 2.74 4.99 0.45
CA VAL A 101 3.59 5.54 1.51
C VAL A 101 4.30 4.40 2.21
N TRP A 102 5.58 4.57 2.52
CA TRP A 102 6.34 3.57 3.27
C TRP A 102 7.40 4.23 4.14
N GLU A 103 7.79 3.53 5.19
CA GLU A 103 8.82 3.96 6.14
C GLU A 103 10.21 3.71 5.54
N ARG A 104 11.10 4.71 5.57
CA ARG A 104 12.49 4.55 5.11
C ARG A 104 13.26 3.63 6.05
N GLY A 105 13.69 2.46 5.54
CA GLY A 105 14.46 1.50 6.33
C GLY A 105 13.62 0.69 7.31
N GLY A 106 12.30 0.88 7.31
CA GLY A 106 11.34 0.20 8.18
C GLY A 106 10.34 -0.67 7.41
N GLU A 107 10.52 -0.83 6.10
CA GLU A 107 9.57 -1.53 5.24
C GLU A 107 9.57 -3.05 5.43
N ARG A 108 10.72 -3.66 5.77
CA ARG A 108 10.84 -5.12 5.90
C ARG A 108 10.10 -5.64 7.13
N ARG A 109 9.47 -6.81 6.99
CA ARG A 109 8.73 -7.48 8.07
C ARG A 109 9.33 -8.84 8.44
N PRO A 110 10.43 -8.88 9.21
CA PRO A 110 11.09 -10.11 9.61
C PRO A 110 10.18 -11.10 10.38
N ALA A 111 9.19 -10.60 11.12
CA ALA A 111 8.26 -11.46 11.84
C ALA A 111 7.35 -12.25 10.89
N ALA A 112 6.80 -11.58 9.87
CA ALA A 112 6.03 -12.22 8.81
C ALA A 112 6.89 -13.19 8.00
N GLU A 113 8.14 -12.85 7.69
CA GLU A 113 9.09 -13.73 6.98
C GLU A 113 9.43 -14.99 7.78
N ARG A 114 9.69 -14.86 9.09
CA ARG A 114 9.94 -16.01 9.97
C ARG A 114 8.71 -16.91 10.09
N TRP A 115 7.54 -16.31 10.26
CA TRP A 115 6.28 -17.04 10.27
C TRP A 115 6.09 -17.81 8.95
N TRP A 116 6.32 -17.16 7.81
CA TRP A 116 6.20 -17.80 6.50
C TRP A 116 7.16 -18.99 6.34
N LEU A 117 8.41 -18.82 6.75
CA LEU A 117 9.41 -19.87 6.73
C LEU A 117 9.01 -21.06 7.61
N HIS A 118 8.46 -20.78 8.79
CA HIS A 118 7.96 -21.82 9.69
C HIS A 118 6.82 -22.62 9.06
N GLU A 119 5.82 -21.95 8.48
CA GLU A 119 4.63 -22.62 7.92
C GLU A 119 4.90 -23.36 6.61
N THR A 120 5.76 -22.81 5.75
CA THR A 120 5.91 -23.30 4.37
C THR A 120 7.26 -23.96 4.08
N GLY A 121 8.25 -23.78 4.97
CA GLY A 121 9.64 -24.16 4.73
C GLY A 121 10.36 -23.31 3.66
N ARG A 122 9.71 -22.28 3.11
CA ARG A 122 10.24 -21.44 2.02
C ARG A 122 10.61 -20.06 2.54
N ARG A 123 11.66 -19.48 1.96
CA ARG A 123 12.05 -18.09 2.25
C ARG A 123 11.40 -17.14 1.26
N ILE A 124 10.81 -16.08 1.79
CA ILE A 124 10.30 -14.95 1.03
C ILE A 124 10.79 -13.65 1.67
N GLU A 125 10.72 -12.58 0.91
CA GLU A 125 10.82 -11.20 1.38
C GLU A 125 9.42 -10.64 1.54
N VAL A 126 9.18 -9.95 2.67
CA VAL A 126 7.93 -9.24 2.94
C VAL A 126 8.24 -7.79 3.23
N ARG A 127 7.68 -6.88 2.43
CA ARG A 127 7.70 -5.44 2.68
C ARG A 127 6.29 -4.96 2.97
N GLU A 128 6.13 -3.97 3.85
CA GLU A 128 4.85 -3.35 4.19
C GLU A 128 4.91 -1.83 4.03
N GLY A 129 3.81 -1.27 3.54
CA GLY A 129 3.55 0.15 3.48
C GLY A 129 2.07 0.43 3.64
N VAL A 130 1.69 1.67 3.39
CA VAL A 130 0.33 2.18 3.42
C VAL A 130 -0.06 2.67 2.04
N ALA A 131 -1.29 2.38 1.64
CA ALA A 131 -1.91 2.99 0.48
C ALA A 131 -3.08 3.85 0.94
N TRP A 132 -2.97 5.16 0.72
CA TRP A 132 -4.10 6.07 0.82
C TRP A 132 -4.88 6.02 -0.49
N LEU A 133 -6.20 5.85 -0.40
CA LEU A 133 -7.13 5.84 -1.52
C LEU A 133 -7.93 7.14 -1.44
N LEU A 134 -7.66 8.06 -2.37
CA LEU A 134 -8.16 9.42 -2.35
C LEU A 134 -9.28 9.55 -3.39
N ALA A 135 -10.50 9.78 -2.94
CA ALA A 135 -11.60 10.18 -3.81
C ALA A 135 -11.60 11.70 -3.91
N LEU A 136 -11.41 12.23 -5.11
CA LEU A 136 -11.51 13.68 -5.37
C LEU A 136 -12.86 14.02 -6.00
N GLU A 137 -13.36 15.21 -5.71
CA GLU A 137 -14.54 15.75 -6.39
C GLU A 137 -14.33 15.82 -7.92
N PRO A 138 -15.38 15.61 -8.74
CA PRO A 138 -15.28 15.72 -10.19
C PRO A 138 -14.67 17.07 -10.62
N GLY A 139 -13.69 17.01 -11.54
CA GLY A 139 -13.00 18.21 -12.04
C GLY A 139 -11.83 18.70 -11.17
N ALA A 140 -11.58 18.07 -10.02
CA ALA A 140 -10.37 18.35 -9.25
C ALA A 140 -9.10 17.95 -10.03
N PRO A 141 -8.06 18.79 -10.03
CA PRO A 141 -6.85 18.49 -10.77
C PRO A 141 -6.06 17.35 -10.11
N ALA A 142 -5.51 16.43 -10.91
CA ALA A 142 -4.77 15.26 -10.39
C ALA A 142 -3.61 15.63 -9.44
N ARG A 143 -2.97 16.79 -9.68
CA ARG A 143 -1.91 17.36 -8.80
C ARG A 143 -2.37 17.63 -7.37
N ALA A 144 -3.67 17.65 -7.10
CA ALA A 144 -4.19 17.80 -5.74
C ALA A 144 -3.77 16.64 -4.83
N VAL A 145 -3.53 15.44 -5.38
CA VAL A 145 -3.03 14.30 -4.61
C VAL A 145 -1.62 14.56 -4.08
N GLU A 146 -0.73 15.10 -4.92
CA GLU A 146 0.64 15.42 -4.51
C GLU A 146 0.67 16.54 -3.45
N ALA A 147 -0.19 17.56 -3.62
CA ALA A 147 -0.34 18.64 -2.64
C ALA A 147 -0.89 18.18 -1.27
N LEU A 148 -1.59 17.04 -1.23
CA LEU A 148 -2.05 16.39 0.00
C LEU A 148 -1.02 15.42 0.58
N ALA A 149 -0.14 14.88 -0.26
CA ALA A 149 0.86 13.90 0.10
C ALA A 149 1.97 14.50 0.98
N VAL A 150 2.74 15.48 0.45
CA VAL A 150 3.97 15.95 1.09
C VAL A 150 3.70 17.10 2.03
N VAL A 151 3.97 16.91 3.33
CA VAL A 151 3.98 18.01 4.30
C VAL A 151 5.06 19.01 3.91
N GLY A 152 4.64 20.17 3.42
CA GLY A 152 5.54 21.28 3.08
C GLY A 152 5.57 22.35 4.17
N ASP A 153 4.43 22.59 4.82
CA ASP A 153 4.25 23.50 5.95
C ASP A 153 2.92 23.17 6.67
N ARG A 154 2.45 24.03 7.57
CA ARG A 154 1.18 23.82 8.31
C ARG A 154 -0.09 23.88 7.44
N ALA A 155 0.00 24.45 6.24
CA ALA A 155 -1.08 24.61 5.28
C ALA A 155 -0.98 23.65 4.08
N HIS A 156 0.07 22.80 4.03
CA HIS A 156 0.34 21.90 2.91
C HIS A 156 0.80 20.53 3.39
N GLY A 157 0.13 19.49 2.87
CA GLY A 157 0.44 18.08 3.12
C GLY A 157 0.04 17.55 4.49
N LEU A 158 -0.33 16.27 4.53
CA LEU A 158 -0.82 15.60 5.73
C LEU A 158 -0.47 14.12 5.78
N LEU A 159 -0.42 13.46 4.62
CA LEU A 159 -0.48 12.00 4.54
C LEU A 159 0.88 11.30 4.62
N VAL A 160 1.97 12.06 4.53
CA VAL A 160 3.35 11.56 4.52
C VAL A 160 4.18 12.36 5.51
N ASN A 161 4.89 11.66 6.39
CA ASN A 161 5.92 12.29 7.21
C ASN A 161 7.21 12.47 6.38
N PRO A 162 7.58 13.69 5.96
CA PRO A 162 8.71 13.91 5.07
C PRO A 162 10.06 13.50 5.69
N HIS A 163 10.15 13.44 7.02
CA HIS A 163 11.38 13.09 7.73
C HIS A 163 11.61 11.58 7.85
N ALA A 164 10.57 10.77 7.71
CA ALA A 164 10.66 9.32 7.94
C ALA A 164 10.14 8.47 6.78
N GLN A 165 9.32 9.04 5.90
CA GLN A 165 8.58 8.30 4.89
C GLN A 165 8.87 8.83 3.49
N ASP A 166 8.87 7.92 2.52
CA ASP A 166 8.75 8.27 1.12
C ASP A 166 7.33 7.96 0.63
N HIS A 167 7.01 8.46 -0.56
CA HIS A 167 5.70 8.27 -1.15
C HIS A 167 5.75 8.24 -2.68
N ARG A 168 4.69 7.73 -3.29
CA ARG A 168 4.46 7.76 -4.73
C ARG A 168 2.98 7.81 -5.05
N ALA A 169 2.57 8.82 -5.81
CA ALA A 169 1.23 8.87 -6.38
C ALA A 169 1.13 7.97 -7.62
N THR A 170 0.01 7.27 -7.77
CA THR A 170 -0.32 6.45 -8.95
C THR A 170 -1.78 6.64 -9.35
N GLY A 171 -2.14 6.18 -10.54
CA GLY A 171 -3.55 6.01 -10.88
C GLY A 171 -4.20 4.85 -10.11
N PRO A 172 -5.49 4.58 -10.39
CA PRO A 172 -6.25 3.50 -9.74
C PRO A 172 -5.68 2.10 -10.03
N GLU A 173 -4.90 1.93 -11.09
CA GLU A 173 -4.18 0.68 -11.41
C GLU A 173 -3.10 0.30 -10.38
N GLY A 174 -2.63 1.28 -9.58
CA GLY A 174 -1.57 1.10 -8.60
C GLY A 174 -0.20 0.85 -9.23
N ALA A 175 0.82 0.63 -8.38
CA ALA A 175 2.13 0.15 -8.82
C ALA A 175 2.28 -1.34 -8.53
N PHE A 176 2.89 -2.09 -9.45
CA PHE A 176 3.20 -3.51 -9.30
C PHE A 176 4.46 -3.85 -10.13
N PRO A 177 5.61 -4.19 -9.53
CA PRO A 177 5.92 -4.12 -8.10
C PRO A 177 5.87 -2.67 -7.60
N CYS A 178 5.41 -2.45 -6.37
CA CYS A 178 5.41 -1.12 -5.78
C CYS A 178 6.78 -0.73 -5.21
N TRP A 179 7.61 -1.64 -4.72
CA TRP A 179 8.92 -1.26 -4.15
C TRP A 179 10.05 -1.07 -5.19
N GLU A 180 10.08 -1.80 -6.30
CA GLU A 180 11.05 -1.51 -7.38
C GLU A 180 10.77 -0.17 -8.06
N ALA A 181 9.49 0.19 -8.17
CA ALA A 181 9.06 1.49 -8.65
C ALA A 181 9.59 2.64 -7.77
N VAL A 182 9.91 2.36 -6.52
CA VAL A 182 10.38 3.34 -5.52
C VAL A 182 11.89 3.49 -5.52
N GLU A 183 12.63 2.38 -5.56
CA GLU A 183 14.10 2.41 -5.60
C GLU A 183 14.61 3.22 -6.80
N ARG A 184 13.88 3.18 -7.92
CA ARG A 184 14.16 4.02 -9.11
C ARG A 184 13.93 5.52 -8.89
N THR A 185 13.06 5.90 -7.96
CA THR A 185 12.79 7.30 -7.62
C THR A 185 13.88 7.85 -6.70
N ARG A 186 14.33 7.06 -5.70
CA ARG A 186 15.45 7.43 -4.81
C ARG A 186 16.76 7.68 -5.57
N GLY A 187 17.00 6.93 -6.66
CA GLY A 187 18.20 7.13 -7.49
C GLY A 187 18.16 8.36 -8.41
N LYS A 188 17.09 9.16 -8.41
CA LYS A 188 16.91 10.32 -9.29
C LYS A 188 16.85 11.68 -8.58
N GLU A 189 17.03 11.73 -7.26
CA GLU A 189 17.19 13.01 -6.58
C GLU A 189 18.57 13.61 -6.94
N PRO A 190 18.64 14.87 -7.44
CA PRO A 190 19.92 15.54 -7.59
C PRO A 190 20.50 15.81 -6.20
N ALA A 191 21.80 15.54 -6.06
CA ALA A 191 22.59 15.91 -4.89
C ALA A 191 22.62 17.43 -4.67
#